data_AF-A0A6V7JZH9-F1
#
_entry.id   AF-A0A6V7JZH9-F1
#
_cell.length_a   1.000
_cell.length_b   1.000
_cell.length_c   1.000
_cell.angle_alpha   90.00
_cell.angle_beta   90.00
_cell.angle_gamma   90.00
#
_symmetry.space_group_name_H-M   'P 1'
#
loop_
_entity.id
_entity.type
_entity.pdbx_description
1 polymer ?
#
loop_
_entity_poly.entity_id
_entity_poly.type
_entity_poly.pdbx_seq_one_letter_code
_entity_poly.pdbx_strand_id
1 'polypeptide(L)'
;GDEPKQPFDQQSGNGTKKVDMSCTNCGTMTTTIWRRNLKGEMVCNACGLYYKLHGVNRPVTMRRDTIHTRRRRPKGEKPTRHR
;
A
#
# COMPACT_ATOMS: atom_id res chain seq x y z
N GLY A 1 -7.53 30.64 -13.07
CA GLY A 1 -7.41 30.66 -11.60
C GLY A 1 -7.59 29.24 -11.17
N ASP A 2 -6.54 28.45 -11.37
CA ASP A 2 -6.64 27.01 -11.55
C ASP A 2 -6.41 26.31 -10.21
N GLU A 3 -7.51 25.90 -9.60
CA GLU A 3 -7.56 25.17 -8.34
C GLU A 3 -7.02 23.73 -8.55
N PRO A 4 -5.95 23.31 -7.85
CA PRO A 4 -5.40 21.98 -8.04
C PRO A 4 -6.34 20.94 -7.43
N LYS A 5 -6.88 20.07 -8.29
CA LYS A 5 -7.63 18.87 -7.91
C LYS A 5 -6.78 17.98 -6.99
N GLN A 6 -7.11 18.02 -5.70
CA GLN A 6 -6.61 17.11 -4.66
C GLN A 6 -6.91 15.65 -5.06
N PRO A 7 -5.93 14.72 -5.04
CA PRO A 7 -6.22 13.32 -5.25
C PRO A 7 -7.05 12.80 -4.07
N PHE A 8 -8.26 12.34 -4.38
CA PHE A 8 -9.23 11.75 -3.46
C PHE A 8 -8.65 10.48 -2.82
N ASP A 9 -8.11 10.61 -1.60
CA ASP A 9 -7.80 9.47 -0.74
C ASP A 9 -9.12 8.81 -0.33
N GLN A 10 -9.43 7.70 -1.01
CA GLN A 10 -10.65 6.92 -0.79
C GLN A 10 -10.55 6.20 0.58
N GLN A 11 -10.93 6.94 1.61
CA GLN A 11 -11.06 6.52 3.01
C GLN A 11 -12.14 5.42 3.10
N SER A 12 -11.70 4.16 3.20
CA SER A 12 -12.59 3.08 3.63
C SER A 12 -12.72 3.17 5.16
N GLY A 13 -13.93 3.46 5.63
CA GLY A 13 -14.21 3.86 7.01
C GLY A 13 -14.06 2.77 8.07
N ASN A 14 -13.62 3.18 9.27
CA ASN A 14 -14.37 2.97 10.51
C ASN A 14 -13.79 3.88 11.62
N GLY A 15 -14.65 4.66 12.26
CA GLY A 15 -14.29 5.57 13.34
C GLY A 15 -14.10 4.84 14.68
N THR A 16 -12.89 4.40 14.97
CA THR A 16 -12.46 4.05 16.34
C THR A 16 -11.05 4.61 16.55
N LYS A 17 -10.79 5.11 17.76
CA LYS A 17 -9.63 5.92 18.17
C LYS A 17 -8.32 5.44 17.51
N LYS A 18 -7.66 6.33 16.76
CA LYS A 18 -6.40 6.09 16.05
C LYS A 18 -5.31 5.65 17.04
N VAL A 19 -5.17 4.34 17.26
CA VAL A 19 -3.86 3.80 17.60
C VAL A 19 -3.06 3.95 16.31
N ASP A 20 -2.00 4.73 16.33
CA ASP A 20 -1.20 5.07 15.15
C ASP A 20 -0.58 3.82 14.52
N MET A 21 -1.35 3.11 13.68
CA MET A 21 -0.90 1.99 12.88
C MET A 21 0.04 2.57 11.82
N SER A 22 1.34 2.51 12.11
CA SER A 22 2.41 3.00 11.26
C SER A 22 3.35 1.86 10.87
N CYS A 23 3.86 1.92 9.65
CA CYS A 23 4.83 0.94 9.18
C CYS A 23 6.18 1.13 9.89
N THR A 24 6.73 0.08 10.50
CA THR A 24 8.02 0.16 11.20
C THR A 24 9.21 0.48 10.29
N ASN A 25 9.13 0.16 9.00
CA ASN A 25 10.24 0.39 8.05
C ASN A 25 10.23 1.79 7.42
N CYS A 26 9.07 2.34 7.09
CA CYS A 26 8.99 3.62 6.38
C CYS A 26 8.19 4.68 7.12
N GLY A 27 7.42 4.33 8.16
CA GLY A 27 6.55 5.24 8.91
C GLY A 27 5.22 5.55 8.24
N THR A 28 4.85 4.90 7.12
CA THR A 28 3.57 5.20 6.47
C THR A 28 2.41 4.81 7.37
N MET A 29 1.43 5.69 7.50
CA MET A 29 0.17 5.44 8.20
C MET A 29 -0.92 4.95 7.23
N THR A 30 -0.65 5.06 5.93
CA THR A 30 -1.57 4.66 4.86
C THR A 30 -0.95 3.52 4.06
N THR A 31 -1.71 2.45 3.86
CA THR A 31 -1.32 1.31 3.04
C THR A 31 -2.56 0.59 2.54
N THR A 32 -2.45 -0.09 1.39
CA THR A 32 -3.56 -0.90 0.86
C THR A 32 -3.79 -2.18 1.64
N ILE A 33 -2.74 -2.72 2.26
CA ILE A 33 -2.81 -3.87 3.16
C ILE A 33 -1.66 -3.78 4.16
N TRP A 34 -1.97 -4.09 5.42
CA TRP A 34 -0.97 -4.25 6.47
C TRP A 34 -0.41 -5.67 6.43
N ARG A 35 0.91 -5.79 6.56
CA ARG A 35 1.62 -7.06 6.61
C ARG A 35 2.34 -7.18 7.96
N ARG A 36 2.61 -8.41 8.36
CA ARG A 36 3.57 -8.71 9.43
C ARG A 36 4.84 -9.24 8.81
N ASN A 37 6.00 -8.74 9.23
CA ASN A 37 7.28 -9.32 8.83
C ASN A 37 7.56 -10.59 9.66
N LEU A 38 8.70 -11.24 9.40
CA LEU A 38 9.13 -12.45 10.11
C LEU A 38 9.36 -12.23 11.61
N LYS A 39 9.65 -10.99 12.02
CA LYS A 39 9.80 -10.58 13.42
C LYS A 39 8.46 -10.25 14.09
N GLY A 40 7.35 -10.34 13.35
CA GLY A 40 6.01 -10.00 13.83
C GLY A 40 5.65 -8.51 13.77
N GLU A 41 6.56 -7.65 13.28
CA GLU A 41 6.41 -6.20 13.21
C GLU A 41 5.44 -5.78 12.09
N MET A 42 4.72 -4.68 12.31
CA MET A 42 3.75 -4.14 11.37
C MET A 42 4.42 -3.35 10.26
N VAL A 43 4.25 -3.80 9.02
CA VAL A 43 4.81 -3.14 7.83
C VAL A 43 3.74 -2.89 6.77
N CYS A 44 3.93 -1.86 5.95
CA CYS A 44 3.05 -1.61 4.81
C CYS A 44 3.24 -2.66 3.71
N ASN A 45 2.32 -2.68 2.74
CA ASN A 45 2.36 -3.64 1.65
C ASN A 45 3.64 -3.54 0.84
N ALA A 46 4.09 -2.31 0.53
CA ALA A 46 5.27 -2.09 -0.27
C ALA A 46 6.55 -2.57 0.43
N CYS A 47 6.72 -2.27 1.72
CA CYS A 47 7.87 -2.70 2.50
C CYS A 47 7.91 -4.22 2.66
N GLY A 48 6.78 -4.86 2.99
CA GLY A 48 6.72 -6.31 3.13
C GLY A 48 6.98 -7.05 1.82
N LEU A 49 6.44 -6.56 0.69
CA LEU A 49 6.71 -7.15 -0.62
C LEU A 49 8.16 -6.95 -1.06
N TYR A 50 8.72 -5.77 -0.83
CA TYR A 50 10.11 -5.48 -1.19
C TYR A 50 11.09 -6.40 -0.45
N TYR A 51 10.93 -6.55 0.87
CA TYR A 51 11.77 -7.45 1.66
C TYR A 51 11.62 -8.91 1.20
N LYS A 52 10.40 -9.36 0.90
CA LYS A 52 10.16 -10.73 0.41
C LYS A 52 10.84 -10.99 -0.94
N LEU A 53 10.93 -9.99 -1.82
CA LEU A 53 11.52 -10.12 -3.14
C LEU A 53 13.04 -9.93 -3.15
N HIS A 54 13.57 -9.01 -2.35
CA HIS A 54 14.98 -8.59 -2.41
C HIS A 54 15.81 -9.00 -1.19
N GLY A 55 15.18 -9.52 -0.13
CA GLY A 55 15.86 -9.91 1.11
C GLY A 55 16.40 -8.75 1.95
N VAL A 56 16.19 -7.50 1.53
CA VAL A 56 16.66 -6.30 2.22
C VAL A 56 15.52 -5.30 2.45
N ASN A 57 15.69 -4.41 3.42
CA ASN A 57 14.70 -3.38 3.73
C ASN A 57 14.50 -2.41 2.56
N ARG A 58 13.28 -1.91 2.40
CA ARG A 58 12.93 -0.98 1.33
C ARG A 58 13.63 0.36 1.57
N PRO A 59 14.47 0.87 0.65
CA PRO A 59 15.13 2.14 0.84
C PRO A 59 14.12 3.29 0.87
N VAL A 60 14.35 4.27 1.74
CA VAL A 60 13.46 5.42 1.96
C VAL A 60 13.32 6.28 0.71
N THR A 61 14.38 6.36 -0.11
CA THR A 61 14.40 7.07 -1.40
C THR A 61 13.35 6.57 -2.39
N MET A 62 12.90 5.32 -2.27
CA MET A 62 11.85 4.77 -3.13
C MET A 62 10.44 5.03 -2.58
N ARG A 63 10.30 5.53 -1.36
CA ARG A 63 8.99 5.85 -0.77
C ARG A 63 8.30 6.90 -1.63
N ARG A 64 6.99 6.70 -1.80
CA ARG A 64 6.09 7.65 -2.43
C ARG A 64 4.89 7.80 -1.51
N ASP A 65 4.52 9.05 -1.23
CA ASP A 65 3.40 9.33 -0.33
C ASP A 65 2.05 9.12 -1.01
N THR A 66 2.00 9.19 -2.34
CA THR A 66 0.78 8.93 -3.12
C THR A 66 0.62 7.44 -3.47
N ILE A 67 -0.45 6.81 -2.98
CA ILE A 67 -0.85 5.45 -3.36
C ILE A 67 -1.50 5.46 -4.74
N HIS A 68 -0.87 4.79 -5.72
CA HIS A 68 -1.41 4.67 -7.06
C HIS A 68 -2.39 3.51 -7.14
N THR A 69 -3.64 3.79 -7.55
CA THR A 69 -4.64 2.76 -7.82
C THR A 69 -4.39 2.13 -9.19
N ARG A 70 -4.45 0.81 -9.28
CA ARG A 70 -4.46 0.10 -10.57
C ARG A 70 -5.90 -0.26 -10.90
N ARG A 71 -6.30 -0.11 -12.18
CA ARG A 71 -7.58 -0.64 -12.66
C ARG A 71 -7.57 -2.16 -12.48
N ARG A 72 -8.39 -2.67 -11.56
CA ARG A 72 -8.57 -4.10 -11.37
C ARG A 72 -9.44 -4.64 -12.50
N ARG A 73 -9.08 -5.81 -13.04
CA ARG A 73 -9.95 -6.54 -13.96
C ARG A 73 -11.28 -6.82 -13.23
N PRO A 74 -12.45 -6.60 -13.86
CA PRO A 74 -13.72 -6.97 -13.28
C PRO A 74 -13.73 -8.49 -13.02
N LYS A 75 -14.24 -8.89 -11.86
CA LYS A 75 -14.32 -10.29 -11.44
C LYS A 75 -15.34 -11.00 -12.33
N GLY A 76 -14.88 -11.71 -13.36
CA GLY A 76 -15.74 -12.42 -14.33
C GLY A 76 -15.10 -12.71 -15.69
N GLU A 77 -14.01 -12.02 -16.03
CA GLU A 77 -13.31 -12.24 -17.31
C GLU A 77 -12.40 -13.48 -17.20
N LYS A 78 -12.79 -14.60 -17.82
CA LYS A 78 -11.94 -15.80 -17.91
C LYS A 78 -10.67 -15.43 -18.70
N PRO A 79 -9.46 -15.82 -18.26
CA PRO A 79 -8.26 -15.58 -19.04
C PRO A 79 -8.36 -16.38 -20.35
N THR A 80 -8.49 -15.68 -21.47
CA THR A 80 -8.38 -16.29 -22.79
C THR A 80 -6.93 -16.67 -23.00
N ARG A 81 -6.60 -17.95 -22.71
CA ARG A 81 -5.36 -18.56 -23.19
C ARG A 81 -5.40 -18.54 -24.71
N HIS A 82 -4.68 -17.61 -25.33
CA HIS A 82 -4.34 -17.74 -26.74
C HIS A 82 -3.26 -18.82 -26.80
N ARG A 83 -3.64 -19.95 -27.40
CA ARG A 83 -2.75 -21.05 -27.75
C ARG A 83 -1.81 -20.61 -28.85
#